data_AF-A0A137P7C4-F1
#
_entry.id   AF-A0A137P7C4-F1
#
_cell.length_a   1.000
_cell.length_b   1.000
_cell.length_c   1.000
_cell.angle_alpha   90.00
_cell.angle_beta   90.00
_cell.angle_gamma   90.00
#
_symmetry.space_group_name_H-M   'P 1'
#
loop_
_entity.id
_entity.type
_entity.pdbx_description
1 polymer ?
#
loop_
_entity_poly.entity_id
_entity_poly.type
_entity_poly.pdbx_seq_one_letter_code
_entity_poly.pdbx_strand_id
1 'polypeptide(L)'
;LLRSIFRIHRTLPQDLRFLGDKYVLEEFKRHKDLKKGDPYLGGFNKQWNFYLIELKRQQLLNSDGNWGQSLGEEKLKKLSEDQVHTLYELYEETK
;
A
#
# COMPACT_ATOMS: atom_id res chain seq x y z
N LEU A 1 1.89 0.77 -14.73
CA LEU A 1 1.48 0.75 -13.31
C LEU A 1 2.64 0.40 -12.39
N LEU A 2 3.15 -0.85 -12.41
CA LEU A 2 4.27 -1.30 -11.56
C LEU A 2 5.48 -0.35 -11.55
N ARG A 3 6.00 0.02 -12.73
CA ARG A 3 7.12 0.97 -12.86
C ARG A 3 6.82 2.35 -12.26
N SER A 4 5.58 2.81 -12.36
CA SER A 4 5.14 4.10 -11.83
C SER A 4 5.06 4.07 -10.30
N ILE A 5 4.63 2.95 -9.72
CA ILE A 5 4.64 2.72 -8.27
C ILE A 5 6.08 2.73 -7.74
N PHE A 6 6.98 1.95 -8.34
CA PHE A 6 8.39 1.98 -7.93
C PHE A 6 9.07 3.34 -8.09
N ARG A 7 8.65 4.14 -9.07
CA ARG A 7 9.18 5.51 -9.22
C ARG A 7 8.77 6.40 -8.05
N ILE A 8 7.53 6.30 -7.56
CA ILE A 8 7.09 7.11 -6.42
C ILE A 8 7.59 6.56 -5.09
N HIS A 9 7.77 5.24 -4.95
CA HIS A 9 8.37 4.67 -3.75
C HIS A 9 9.78 5.21 -3.44
N ARG A 10 10.51 5.71 -4.45
CA ARG A 10 11.80 6.37 -4.26
C ARG A 10 11.72 7.66 -3.43
N THR A 11 10.54 8.24 -3.26
CA THR A 11 10.34 9.42 -2.41
C THR A 11 9.89 9.07 -0.99
N LEU A 12 9.63 7.78 -0.72
CA LEU A 12 9.31 7.32 0.62
C LEU A 12 10.59 7.21 1.47
N PRO A 13 10.49 7.34 2.80
CA PRO A 13 11.51 6.92 3.75
C PRO A 13 11.99 5.49 3.46
N GLN A 14 13.25 5.21 3.81
CA GLN A 14 13.92 3.96 3.45
C GLN A 14 13.12 2.71 3.87
N ASP A 15 12.60 2.69 5.10
CA ASP A 15 11.87 1.53 5.63
C ASP A 15 10.52 1.33 4.93
N LEU A 16 9.78 2.42 4.70
CA LEU A 16 8.51 2.39 3.95
C LEU A 16 8.73 1.95 2.50
N ARG A 17 9.81 2.41 1.88
CA ARG A 17 10.19 1.97 0.53
C ARG A 17 10.53 0.49 0.51
N PHE A 18 11.32 0.00 1.47
CA PHE A 18 11.72 -1.41 1.53
C PHE A 18 10.50 -2.33 1.65
N LEU A 19 9.59 -2.00 2.58
CA LEU A 19 8.36 -2.74 2.78
C LEU A 19 7.45 -2.69 1.54
N GLY A 20 7.25 -1.49 0.96
CA GLY A 20 6.43 -1.26 -0.23
C GLY A 20 6.98 -1.95 -1.48
N ASP A 21 8.23 -1.65 -1.84
CA ASP A 21 9.24 -2.54 -2.44
C ASP A 21 8.78 -3.99 -2.64
N LYS A 22 8.93 -4.73 -1.53
CA LYS A 22 8.72 -6.16 -1.45
C LYS A 22 7.25 -6.53 -1.71
N TYR A 23 6.32 -5.84 -1.04
CA TYR A 23 4.90 -6.14 -1.14
C TYR A 23 4.36 -6.00 -2.57
N VAL A 24 4.65 -4.87 -3.23
CA VAL A 24 4.20 -4.61 -4.61
C VAL A 24 4.73 -5.67 -5.57
N LEU A 25 6.01 -6.03 -5.44
CA LEU A 25 6.60 -7.02 -6.33
C LEU A 25 5.93 -8.39 -6.17
N GLU A 26 5.67 -8.81 -4.93
CA GLU A 26 5.01 -10.08 -4.67
C GLU A 26 3.56 -10.09 -5.15
N GLU A 27 2.80 -9.02 -4.93
CA GLU A 27 1.42 -8.92 -5.39
C GLU A 27 1.30 -8.98 -6.91
N PHE A 28 2.14 -8.23 -7.63
CA PHE A 28 2.16 -8.27 -9.10
C PHE A 28 2.63 -9.62 -9.64
N LYS A 29 3.52 -10.32 -8.92
CA LYS A 29 3.91 -11.71 -9.26
C LYS A 29 2.75 -12.68 -9.07
N ARG A 30 2.01 -12.58 -7.95
CA ARG A 30 0.83 -13.43 -7.67
C ARG A 30 -0.27 -13.26 -8.71
N HIS A 31 -0.40 -12.07 -9.28
CA HIS A 31 -1.45 -11.73 -10.25
C HIS A 31 -0.95 -11.73 -11.72
N LYS A 32 0.26 -12.23 -11.99
CA LYS A 32 0.87 -12.20 -13.34
C LYS A 32 0.12 -13.07 -14.37
N ASP A 33 -0.52 -14.15 -13.90
CA ASP A 33 -1.14 -15.18 -14.75
C ASP A 33 -2.64 -14.92 -14.99
N LEU A 34 -3.18 -13.79 -14.48
CA LEU A 34 -4.55 -13.38 -14.75
C LEU A 34 -4.76 -13.13 -16.25
N LYS A 35 -5.80 -13.74 -16.81
CA LYS A 35 -6.09 -13.66 -18.25
C LYS A 35 -6.76 -12.34 -18.62
N LYS A 36 -6.57 -11.90 -19.87
CA LYS A 36 -7.32 -10.78 -20.44
C LYS A 36 -8.82 -11.12 -20.43
N GLY A 37 -9.63 -10.29 -19.77
CA GLY A 37 -11.07 -10.50 -19.60
C GLY A 37 -11.48 -11.03 -18.22
N ASP A 38 -10.52 -11.33 -17.33
CA ASP A 38 -10.82 -11.70 -15.95
C ASP A 38 -11.36 -10.48 -15.16
N PRO A 39 -12.55 -10.55 -14.55
CA PRO A 39 -13.08 -9.48 -13.69
C PRO A 39 -12.14 -9.06 -12.57
N TYR A 40 -11.37 -10.00 -12.00
CA TYR A 40 -10.39 -9.73 -10.95
C TYR A 40 -9.25 -8.83 -11.45
N LEU A 41 -8.87 -8.92 -12.73
CA LEU A 41 -7.84 -8.04 -13.32
C LEU A 41 -8.31 -6.58 -13.38
N GLY A 42 -9.60 -6.35 -13.63
CA GLY A 42 -10.20 -5.01 -13.61
C GLY A 42 -10.17 -4.39 -12.21
N GLY A 43 -10.59 -5.16 -11.20
CA GLY A 43 -10.50 -4.75 -9.79
C GLY A 43 -9.07 -4.47 -9.34
N PHE A 44 -8.14 -5.38 -9.67
CA PHE A 44 -6.71 -5.23 -9.39
C PHE A 44 -6.16 -3.91 -9.95
N ASN A 45 -6.34 -3.65 -11.25
CA ASN A 45 -5.86 -2.41 -11.86
C ASN A 45 -6.49 -1.17 -11.22
N LYS A 46 -7.79 -1.20 -10.92
CA LYS A 46 -8.48 -0.07 -10.27
C LYS A 46 -7.86 0.24 -8.90
N GLN A 47 -7.67 -0.76 -8.05
CA GLN A 47 -7.09 -0.58 -6.71
C GLN A 47 -5.64 -0.06 -6.77
N TRP A 48 -4.80 -0.64 -7.64
CA TRP A 48 -3.41 -0.20 -7.77
C TRP A 48 -3.25 1.19 -8.40
N ASN A 49 -4.18 1.61 -9.25
CA ASN A 49 -4.23 2.99 -9.72
C ASN A 49 -4.65 3.96 -8.60
N PHE A 50 -5.63 3.61 -7.77
CA PHE A 50 -5.98 4.42 -6.60
C PHE A 50 -4.80 4.56 -5.64
N TYR A 51 -4.10 3.46 -5.35
CA TYR A 51 -2.89 3.49 -4.53
C TYR A 51 -1.83 4.45 -5.10
N LEU A 52 -1.55 4.37 -6.41
CA LEU A 52 -0.61 5.28 -7.06
C LEU A 52 -1.05 6.75 -7.00
N ILE A 53 -2.35 7.03 -7.19
CA ILE A 53 -2.90 8.39 -7.09
C ILE A 53 -2.73 8.92 -5.67
N GLU A 54 -3.02 8.10 -4.67
CA GLU A 54 -2.92 8.47 -3.26
C GLU A 54 -1.46 8.76 -2.85
N LEU A 55 -0.50 7.94 -3.29
CA LEU A 55 0.93 8.22 -3.09
C LEU A 55 1.34 9.53 -3.75
N LYS A 56 0.88 9.82 -4.97
CA LYS A 56 1.17 11.09 -5.65
C LYS A 56 0.57 12.27 -4.91
N ARG A 57 -0.65 12.12 -4.40
CA ARG A 57 -1.31 13.15 -3.60
C ARG A 57 -0.50 13.45 -2.34
N GLN A 58 -0.08 12.41 -1.62
CA GLN A 58 0.77 12.56 -0.42
C GLN A 58 2.13 13.18 -0.76
N GLN A 59 2.76 12.78 -1.86
CA GLN A 59 4.01 13.40 -2.32
C GLN A 59 3.88 14.91 -2.54
N LEU A 60 2.74 15.39 -3.04
CA LEU A 60 2.50 16.80 -3.33
C LEU A 60 2.15 17.61 -2.07
N LEU A 61 1.50 16.98 -1.09
CA LEU A 61 1.01 17.65 0.12
C LEU A 61 2.00 17.58 1.28
N ASN A 62 2.83 16.53 1.33
CA ASN A 62 3.67 16.23 2.48
C ASN A 62 5.10 16.68 2.20
N SER A 63 5.35 17.96 2.45
CA SER A 63 6.69 18.57 2.48
C SER A 63 7.56 18.03 3.61
N ASP A 64 6.92 17.56 4.69
CA ASP A 64 7.57 17.23 5.97
C ASP A 64 7.89 15.73 6.12
N GLY A 65 7.72 14.94 5.05
CA GLY A 65 8.04 13.51 5.06
C GLY A 65 7.07 12.64 5.86
N ASN A 66 5.92 13.16 6.28
CA ASN A 66 4.87 12.38 6.92
C ASN A 66 4.09 11.60 5.84
N TRP A 67 4.16 10.26 5.85
CA TRP A 67 3.48 9.40 4.86
C TRP A 67 2.40 8.57 5.53
N GLY A 68 1.30 8.31 4.82
CA GLY A 68 0.17 7.54 5.31
C GLY A 68 -1.00 8.40 5.78
N GLN A 69 -1.99 7.73 6.37
CA GLN A 69 -3.20 8.33 6.92
C GLN A 69 -3.65 7.51 8.13
N SER A 70 -4.36 8.15 9.07
CA SER A 70 -4.94 7.43 10.21
C SER A 70 -5.86 6.31 9.74
N LEU A 71 -5.76 5.15 10.39
CA LEU A 71 -6.60 4.01 10.11
C LEU A 71 -8.01 4.28 10.68
N GLY A 72 -8.97 4.60 9.81
CA GLY A 72 -10.35 4.84 10.21
C GLY A 72 -11.01 3.59 10.81
N GLU A 73 -11.95 3.80 11.73
CA GLU A 73 -12.64 2.74 12.49
C GLU A 73 -13.30 1.68 11.58
N GLU A 74 -13.87 2.10 10.46
CA GLU A 74 -14.48 1.22 9.45
C GLU A 74 -13.49 0.26 8.78
N LYS A 75 -12.20 0.63 8.71
CA LYS A 75 -11.15 -0.28 8.22
C LYS A 75 -10.67 -1.21 9.33
N LEU A 76 -10.60 -0.70 10.56
CA LEU A 76 -10.23 -1.49 11.74
C LEU A 76 -11.20 -2.65 11.96
N LYS A 77 -12.52 -2.40 11.86
CA LYS A 77 -13.58 -3.42 11.98
C LYS A 77 -13.52 -4.54 10.94
N LYS A 78 -12.77 -4.36 9.85
CA LYS A 78 -12.59 -5.36 8.79
C LYS A 78 -11.38 -6.27 9.00
N LEU A 79 -10.55 -5.97 9.99
CA LEU A 79 -9.39 -6.78 10.34
C LEU A 79 -9.82 -7.91 11.28
N SER A 80 -9.15 -9.05 11.20
CA SER A 80 -9.30 -10.11 12.19
C SER A 80 -8.71 -9.69 13.54
N GLU A 81 -9.11 -10.36 14.62
CA GLU A 81 -8.56 -10.11 15.96
C GLU A 81 -7.02 -10.22 15.97
N ASP A 82 -6.46 -11.24 15.31
CA ASP A 82 -5.00 -11.41 15.19
C ASP A 82 -4.32 -10.26 14.44
N GLN A 83 -4.95 -9.73 13.40
CA GLN A 83 -4.42 -8.59 12.64
C GLN A 83 -4.45 -7.32 13.47
N VAL A 84 -5.50 -7.11 14.25
CA VAL A 84 -5.60 -5.96 15.18
C VAL A 84 -4.56 -6.10 16.29
N HIS A 85 -4.37 -7.29 16.84
CA HIS A 85 -3.35 -7.56 17.86
C HIS A 85 -1.94 -7.26 17.33
N THR A 86 -1.60 -7.78 16.15
CA THR A 86 -0.30 -7.52 15.50
C THR A 86 -0.06 -6.03 15.27
N LEU A 87 -1.09 -5.29 14.82
CA LEU A 87 -0.99 -3.85 14.63
C LEU A 87 -0.78 -3.09 15.94
N TYR A 88 -1.41 -3.56 17.02
CA TYR A 88 -1.26 -2.96 18.35
C TYR A 88 0.14 -3.20 18.92
N GLU A 89 0.68 -4.42 18.79
CA GLU A 89 2.07 -4.73 19.17
C GLU A 89 3.06 -3.84 18.41
N LEU A 90 2.91 -3.73 17.09
CA LEU A 90 3.76 -2.86 16.27
C LEU A 90 3.66 -1.38 16.70
N TYR A 91 2.46 -0.91 17.08
CA TYR A 91 2.28 0.45 17.57
C TYR A 91 3.04 0.68 18.87
N GLU A 92 2.96 -0.24 19.84
CA GLU A 92 3.68 -0.11 21.11
C GLU A 92 5.20 -0.20 20.95
N GLU A 93 5.72 -0.95 19.97
CA GLU A 93 7.16 -1.00 19.66
C GLU A 93 7.72 0.28 19.03
N THR A 94 6.87 1.07 18.38
CA THR A 94 7.27 2.31 17.66
C THR A 94 7.06 3.59 18.47
N LYS A 95 6.57 3.46 19.70
CA LYS A 95 6.23 4.55 20.63
C LYS A 95 7.42 4.96 21.49
#